data_AF-A0A430RC97-F1
#
_entry.id   AF-A0A430RC97-F1
#
_cell.length_a   1.000
_cell.length_b   1.000
_cell.length_c   1.000
_cell.angle_alpha   90.00
_cell.angle_beta   90.00
_cell.angle_gamma   90.00
#
_symmetry.space_group_name_H-M   'P 1'
#
loop_
_entity.id
_entity.type
_entity.pdbx_description
1 polymer ?
#
loop_
_entity_poly.entity_id
_entity_poly.type
_entity_poly.pdbx_seq_one_letter_code
_entity_poly.pdbx_strand_id
1 'polypeptide(L)'
;MAAYWQRTGDPLGDFVRLTFLVEEALERLGADRDGTLGEKLKAVETFLAAQDSGLYRGLWELVRIRNQVIHARTPVPEEVLNQGSWLVSRLLLLLEKQGYYDSAELSQILGALKSLPPPPAFQQVVIEPAEAQAPPHPEAKRPLEIPRRGFALRPLLRVVREAWWGR
;
A
#
# COMPACT_ATOMS: atom_id res chain seq x y z
N MET A 1 23.58 -2.77 1.58
CA MET A 1 23.41 -1.94 0.38
C MET A 1 22.33 -0.93 0.71
N ALA A 2 22.66 0.36 0.78
CA ALA A 2 21.64 1.39 0.90
C ALA A 2 20.85 1.40 -0.40
N ALA A 3 19.57 1.04 -0.35
CA ALA A 3 18.68 1.21 -1.49
C ALA A 3 18.61 2.72 -1.77
N TYR A 4 19.21 3.15 -2.88
CA TYR A 4 19.22 4.57 -3.23
C TYR A 4 17.77 5.05 -3.41
N TRP A 5 17.37 6.02 -2.60
CA TRP A 5 16.07 6.62 -2.73
C TRP A 5 16.02 7.41 -4.04
N GLN A 6 15.07 7.06 -4.91
CA GLN A 6 14.87 7.71 -6.20
C GLN A 6 13.39 7.81 -6.52
N ARG A 7 13.00 8.93 -7.14
CA ARG A 7 11.65 9.11 -7.68
C ARG A 7 11.44 8.30 -8.94
N THR A 8 10.22 7.82 -9.11
CA THR A 8 9.79 7.02 -10.27
C THR A 8 8.88 7.77 -11.22
N GLY A 9 8.35 8.93 -10.83
CA GLY A 9 7.40 9.71 -11.64
C GLY A 9 5.95 9.23 -11.49
N ASP A 10 5.72 8.20 -10.68
CA ASP A 10 4.39 7.78 -10.24
C ASP A 10 4.03 8.55 -8.95
N PRO A 11 2.99 9.40 -8.96
CA PRO A 11 2.64 10.23 -7.81
C PRO A 11 2.40 9.43 -6.53
N LEU A 12 1.75 8.27 -6.62
CA LEU A 12 1.46 7.45 -5.44
C LEU A 12 2.73 6.78 -4.91
N GLY A 13 3.49 6.14 -5.80
CA GLY A 13 4.76 5.52 -5.44
C GLY A 13 5.76 6.52 -4.86
N ASP A 14 5.87 7.72 -5.44
CA ASP A 14 6.75 8.78 -4.96
C ASP A 14 6.30 9.34 -3.61
N PHE A 15 4.99 9.45 -3.39
CA PHE A 15 4.45 9.85 -2.09
C PHE A 15 4.74 8.81 -1.00
N VAL A 16 4.55 7.52 -1.29
CA VAL A 16 4.87 6.44 -0.34
C VAL A 16 6.37 6.41 -0.03
N ARG A 17 7.22 6.51 -1.06
CA ARG A 17 8.68 6.62 -0.90
C ARG A 17 9.08 7.80 -0.03
N LEU A 18 8.42 8.94 -0.18
CA LEU A 18 8.67 10.11 0.64
C LEU A 18 8.28 9.88 2.10
N THR A 19 7.17 9.16 2.35
CA THR A 19 6.77 8.82 3.73
C THR A 19 7.75 7.86 4.40
N PHE A 20 8.37 6.95 3.64
CA PHE A 20 9.45 6.10 4.15
C PHE A 20 10.70 6.89 4.55
N LEU A 21 11.06 7.95 3.81
CA LEU A 21 12.17 8.83 4.24
C LEU A 21 11.86 9.52 5.56
N VAL A 22 10.62 9.96 5.76
CA VAL A 22 10.20 10.54 7.05
C VAL A 22 10.31 9.50 8.15
N GLU A 23 9.81 8.29 7.91
CA GLU A 23 9.88 7.20 8.87
C GLU A 23 11.32 6.89 9.30
N GLU A 24 12.23 6.72 8.34
CA GLU A 24 13.64 6.48 8.62
C GLU A 24 14.29 7.65 9.38
N ALA A 25 13.98 8.88 8.99
CA ALA A 25 14.48 10.08 9.68
C ALA A 25 14.02 10.15 11.14
N LEU A 26 12.77 9.77 11.43
CA LEU A 26 12.24 9.70 12.79
C LEU A 26 12.87 8.57 13.60
N GLU A 27 13.12 7.40 12.99
CA GLU A 27 13.83 6.30 13.64
C GLU A 27 15.28 6.67 13.99
N ARG A 28 15.98 7.42 13.11
CA ARG A 28 17.31 7.94 13.40
C ARG A 28 17.31 8.94 14.56
N LEU A 29 16.21 9.66 14.78
CA LEU A 29 15.99 10.50 15.95
C LEU A 29 15.67 9.72 17.23
N GLY A 30 15.52 8.40 17.15
CA GLY A 30 15.23 7.53 18.30
C GLY A 30 13.76 7.15 18.46
N ALA A 31 12.91 7.37 17.44
CA ALA A 31 11.58 6.79 17.43
C ALA A 31 11.64 5.25 17.32
N ASP A 32 10.68 4.57 17.95
CA ASP A 32 10.58 3.11 17.87
C ASP A 32 10.29 2.65 16.44
N ARG A 33 10.95 1.59 15.98
CA ARG A 33 10.84 1.08 14.60
C ARG A 33 9.49 0.42 14.33
N ASP A 34 8.93 -0.23 15.34
CA ASP A 34 7.68 -0.99 15.20
C ASP A 34 6.43 -0.10 15.35
N GLY A 35 6.60 1.17 15.74
CA GLY A 35 5.51 2.13 15.88
C GLY A 35 4.89 2.56 14.55
N THR A 36 3.69 3.11 14.60
CA THR A 36 3.09 3.80 13.45
C THR A 36 3.78 5.14 13.19
N LEU A 37 3.69 5.66 11.96
CA LEU A 37 4.30 6.95 11.60
C LEU A 37 3.85 8.11 12.51
N GLY A 38 2.60 8.09 12.97
CA GLY A 38 2.08 9.08 13.93
C GLY A 38 2.67 8.93 15.33
N GLU A 39 2.86 7.69 15.81
CA GLU A 39 3.52 7.42 17.08
C GLU A 39 5.00 7.83 17.03
N LYS A 40 5.69 7.53 15.92
CA LYS A 40 7.07 7.95 15.69
C LYS A 40 7.20 9.47 15.73
N LEU A 41 6.30 10.19 15.07
CA LEU A 41 6.31 11.65 15.06
C LEU A 41 6.01 12.24 16.45
N LYS A 42 5.09 11.62 17.20
CA LYS A 42 4.79 12.01 18.58
C LYS A 42 5.98 11.78 19.52
N ALA A 43 6.72 10.68 19.35
CA ALA A 43 7.88 10.36 20.18
C ALA A 43 8.97 11.44 20.13
N VAL A 44 9.13 12.10 18.98
CA VAL A 44 10.15 13.15 18.76
C VAL A 44 9.58 14.57 18.81
N GLU A 45 8.33 14.73 19.25
CA GLU A 45 7.60 16.00 19.25
C GLU A 45 8.38 17.12 19.94
N THR A 46 8.87 16.87 21.16
CA THR A 46 9.56 17.89 21.95
C THR A 46 10.81 18.41 21.23
N PHE A 47 11.56 17.52 20.58
CA PHE A 47 12.75 17.89 19.83
C PHE A 47 12.40 18.70 18.58
N LEU A 48 11.50 18.18 17.73
CA LEU A 48 11.15 18.85 16.47
C LEU A 48 10.43 20.18 16.69
N ALA A 49 9.54 20.26 17.69
CA ALA A 49 8.82 21.49 17.99
C ALA A 49 9.74 22.59 18.55
N ALA A 50 10.79 22.22 19.30
CA ALA A 50 11.78 23.16 19.81
C ALA A 50 12.69 23.73 18.72
N GLN A 51 13.04 22.91 17.71
CA GLN A 51 13.86 23.35 16.59
C GLN A 51 13.04 24.12 15.54
N ASP A 52 11.86 23.59 15.19
CA ASP A 52 11.06 24.08 14.07
C ASP A 52 9.59 23.63 14.19
N SER A 53 8.80 24.41 14.94
CA SER A 53 7.36 24.15 15.11
C SER A 53 6.57 24.13 13.80
N GLY A 54 7.02 24.86 12.78
CA GLY A 54 6.41 24.87 11.45
C GLY A 54 6.64 23.55 10.71
N LEU A 55 7.87 23.04 10.75
CA LEU A 55 8.20 21.72 10.21
C LEU A 55 7.40 20.61 10.90
N TYR A 56 7.32 20.62 12.24
CA TYR A 56 6.56 19.61 12.98
C TYR A 56 5.08 19.57 12.57
N ARG A 57 4.43 20.73 12.49
CA ARG A 57 3.04 20.83 12.01
C ARG A 57 2.89 20.33 10.57
N GLY A 58 3.82 20.69 9.69
CA GLY A 58 3.83 20.21 8.31
C GLY A 58 3.99 18.69 8.19
N LEU A 59 4.84 18.09 9.01
CA LEU A 59 5.01 16.64 9.07
C LEU A 59 3.74 15.94 9.56
N TRP A 60 3.05 16.50 10.56
CA TRP A 60 1.75 15.96 11.00
C TRP A 60 0.69 16.01 9.90
N GLU A 61 0.66 17.10 9.15
CA GLU A 61 -0.25 17.23 8.02
C GLU A 61 0.06 16.20 6.93
N LEU A 62 1.34 15.95 6.66
CA LEU A 62 1.78 14.90 5.75
C LEU A 62 1.32 13.50 6.23
N VAL A 63 1.43 13.20 7.53
CA VAL A 63 0.92 11.94 8.12
C VAL A 63 -0.60 11.83 7.95
N ARG A 64 -1.34 12.91 8.18
CA ARG A 64 -2.79 12.98 8.00
C ARG A 64 -3.18 12.65 6.55
N ILE A 65 -2.52 13.29 5.59
CA ILE A 65 -2.75 13.05 4.16
C ILE A 65 -2.37 11.61 3.79
N ARG A 66 -1.26 11.09 4.33
CA ARG A 66 -0.83 9.71 4.08
C ARG A 66 -1.89 8.68 4.47
N ASN A 67 -2.52 8.88 5.61
CA ASN A 67 -3.61 8.01 6.04
C ASN A 67 -4.83 8.13 5.11
N GLN A 68 -5.16 9.33 4.62
CA GLN A 68 -6.24 9.50 3.64
C GLN A 68 -5.94 8.82 2.31
N VAL A 69 -4.74 9.02 1.75
CA VAL A 69 -4.33 8.43 0.47
C VAL A 69 -4.34 6.91 0.54
N ILE A 70 -3.77 6.33 1.60
CA ILE A 70 -3.66 4.86 1.74
C ILE A 70 -5.02 4.22 2.02
N HIS A 71 -5.83 4.81 2.91
CA HIS A 71 -7.10 4.19 3.31
C HIS A 71 -8.26 4.52 2.37
N ALA A 72 -8.33 5.75 1.85
CA ALA A 72 -9.42 6.21 0.99
C ALA A 72 -9.09 6.10 -0.51
N ARG A 73 -7.87 5.67 -0.87
CA ARG A 73 -7.40 5.54 -2.27
C ARG A 73 -7.54 6.83 -3.07
N THR A 74 -7.44 7.97 -2.39
CA THR A 74 -7.52 9.29 -3.01
C THR A 74 -6.27 9.53 -3.86
N PRO A 75 -6.39 10.15 -5.05
CA PRO A 75 -5.22 10.59 -5.80
C PRO A 75 -4.39 11.57 -4.95
N VAL A 76 -3.07 11.51 -5.10
CA VAL A 76 -2.15 12.43 -4.43
C VAL A 76 -2.06 13.71 -5.26
N PRO A 77 -2.45 14.88 -4.72
CA PRO A 77 -2.26 16.16 -5.41
C PRO A 77 -0.77 16.48 -5.59
N GLU A 78 -0.41 17.10 -6.70
CA GLU A 78 0.99 17.46 -6.99
C GLU A 78 1.55 18.45 -5.96
N GLU A 79 0.71 19.35 -5.45
CA GLU A 79 1.06 20.31 -4.41
C GLU A 79 1.51 19.60 -3.12
N VAL A 80 0.89 18.47 -2.78
CA VAL A 80 1.25 17.67 -1.61
C VAL A 80 2.62 17.02 -1.79
N LEU A 81 2.93 16.52 -2.98
CA LEU A 81 4.25 15.96 -3.28
C LEU A 81 5.34 17.02 -3.18
N ASN A 82 5.10 18.21 -3.74
CA ASN A 82 6.04 19.32 -3.70
C ASN A 82 6.25 19.82 -2.27
N GLN A 83 5.16 20.04 -1.52
CA GLN A 83 5.22 20.46 -0.12
C GLN A 83 5.90 19.39 0.74
N GLY A 84 5.54 18.12 0.57
CA GLY A 84 6.16 17.00 1.26
C GLY A 84 7.66 16.96 1.00
N SER A 85 8.09 17.17 -0.24
CA SER A 85 9.51 17.09 -0.61
C SER A 85 10.31 18.23 -0.01
N TRP A 86 9.71 19.41 0.07
CA TRP A 86 10.29 20.53 0.79
C TRP A 86 10.38 20.25 2.30
N LEU A 87 9.33 19.73 2.93
CA LEU A 87 9.32 19.39 4.36
C LEU A 87 10.38 18.33 4.69
N VAL A 88 10.46 17.25 3.90
CA VAL A 88 11.45 16.18 4.10
C VAL A 88 12.86 16.72 3.88
N SER A 89 13.10 17.52 2.84
CA SER A 89 14.40 18.17 2.64
C SER A 89 14.83 18.99 3.86
N ARG A 90 13.89 19.75 4.44
CA ARG A 90 14.13 20.55 5.65
C ARG A 90 14.46 19.69 6.86
N LEU A 91 13.71 18.60 7.06
CA LEU A 91 13.97 17.63 8.12
C LEU A 91 15.37 17.03 7.98
N LEU A 92 15.71 16.53 6.79
CA LEU A 92 16.99 15.89 6.56
C LEU A 92 18.18 16.85 6.74
N LEU A 93 18.04 18.10 6.29
CA LEU A 93 19.05 19.15 6.54
C LEU A 93 19.19 19.50 8.03
N LEU A 94 18.10 19.46 8.79
CA LEU A 94 18.15 19.62 10.24
C LEU A 94 18.91 18.45 10.89
N LEU A 95 18.65 17.22 10.44
CA LEU A 95 19.29 16.03 10.97
C LEU A 95 20.78 15.93 10.63
N GLU A 96 21.20 16.37 9.45
CA GLU A 96 22.61 16.49 9.10
C GLU A 96 23.36 17.44 10.03
N LYS A 97 22.78 18.62 10.31
CA LYS A 97 23.39 19.59 11.25
C LYS A 97 23.60 19.03 12.65
N GLN A 98 22.83 18.01 13.03
CA GLN A 98 22.92 17.33 14.31
C GLN A 98 23.75 16.04 14.24
N GLY A 99 24.29 15.69 13.08
CA GLY A 99 25.18 14.54 12.87
C GLY A 99 24.47 13.19 12.64
N TYR A 100 23.16 13.18 12.33
CA TYR A 100 22.41 11.93 12.09
C TYR A 100 22.51 11.40 10.64
N TYR A 101 23.05 12.20 9.73
CA TYR A 101 23.26 11.84 8.33
C TYR A 101 24.69 12.16 7.89
N ASP A 102 25.26 11.27 7.09
CA ASP A 102 26.47 11.59 6.33
C ASP A 102 26.15 12.55 5.17
N SER A 103 27.04 13.49 4.90
CA SER A 103 26.79 14.54 3.91
C SER A 103 26.72 13.98 2.48
N ALA A 104 27.47 12.91 2.16
CA ALA A 104 27.42 12.29 0.85
C ALA A 104 26.12 11.48 0.65
N GLU A 105 25.66 10.78 1.69
CA GLU A 105 24.35 10.13 1.71
C GLU A 105 23.22 11.15 1.49
N LEU A 106 23.23 12.23 2.26
CA LEU A 106 22.20 13.27 2.21
C LEU A 106 22.12 13.95 0.84
N SER A 107 23.27 14.29 0.25
CA SER A 107 23.33 14.99 -1.03
C SER A 107 22.60 14.24 -2.14
N GLN A 108 22.69 12.91 -2.14
CA GLN A 108 21.99 12.07 -3.12
C GLN A 108 20.47 12.11 -2.92
N ILE A 109 20.01 11.97 -1.67
CA ILE A 109 18.58 12.01 -1.34
C ILE A 109 17.98 13.38 -1.69
N LEU A 110 18.67 14.46 -1.33
CA LEU A 110 18.24 15.83 -1.67
C LEU A 110 18.23 16.07 -3.18
N GLY A 111 19.19 15.51 -3.91
CA GLY A 111 19.22 15.56 -5.37
C GLY A 111 17.98 14.89 -5.99
N ALA A 112 17.62 13.72 -5.49
CA ALA A 112 16.44 13.00 -5.93
C ALA A 112 15.13 13.71 -5.55
N LEU A 113 15.04 14.36 -4.38
CA LEU A 113 13.84 15.10 -3.96
C LEU A 113 13.53 16.31 -4.85
N LYS A 114 14.57 16.87 -5.50
CA LYS A 114 14.44 18.01 -6.42
C LYS A 114 13.99 17.63 -7.82
N SER A 115 14.25 16.40 -8.27
CA SER A 115 13.90 15.98 -9.63
C SER A 115 12.47 15.45 -9.68
N LEU A 116 11.64 15.92 -10.61
CA LEU A 116 10.37 15.28 -10.94
C LEU A 116 10.58 14.50 -12.24
N PRO A 117 11.02 13.22 -12.17
CA PRO A 117 11.15 12.42 -13.37
C PRO A 117 9.77 12.29 -14.04
N PRO A 118 9.72 12.23 -15.39
CA PRO A 118 8.47 12.03 -16.09
C PRO A 118 7.82 10.72 -15.64
N PRO A 119 6.48 10.62 -15.65
CA PRO A 119 5.79 9.40 -15.30
C PRO A 119 6.25 8.25 -16.20
N PRO A 120 6.36 7.02 -15.66
CA PRO A 120 6.80 5.88 -16.45
C PRO A 120 5.86 5.69 -17.65
N ALA A 121 6.44 5.38 -18.81
CA ALA A 121 5.64 5.07 -19.99
C ALA A 121 4.70 3.90 -19.68
N PHE A 122 3.44 4.01 -20.10
CA PHE A 122 2.49 2.93 -19.97
C PHE A 122 3.02 1.69 -20.71
N GLN A 123 3.39 0.66 -19.96
CA GLN A 123 3.76 -0.64 -20.51
C GLN A 123 2.53 -1.51 -20.49
N GLN A 124 1.95 -1.76 -21.66
CA GLN A 124 0.86 -2.72 -21.80
C GLN A 124 1.47 -4.12 -21.61
N VAL A 125 1.53 -4.58 -20.36
CA VAL A 125 1.96 -5.94 -20.05
C VAL A 125 0.83 -6.86 -20.49
N VAL A 126 0.94 -7.39 -21.71
CA VAL A 126 0.09 -8.50 -22.15
C VAL A 126 0.50 -9.69 -21.30
N ILE A 127 -0.27 -9.96 -20.25
CA ILE A 127 -0.12 -11.19 -19.48
C ILE A 127 -0.68 -12.29 -20.38
N GLU A 128 0.21 -12.97 -21.11
CA GLU A 128 -0.18 -14.18 -21.83
C GLU A 128 -0.72 -15.16 -20.79
N PRO A 129 -1.99 -15.61 -20.92
CA PRO A 129 -2.53 -16.59 -20.00
C PRO A 129 -1.63 -17.82 -20.08
N ALA A 130 -1.10 -18.25 -18.94
CA ALA A 130 -0.36 -19.50 -18.86
C ALA A 130 -1.20 -20.58 -19.55
N GLU A 131 -0.63 -21.27 -20.53
CA GLU A 131 -1.31 -22.35 -21.22
C GLU A 131 -1.84 -23.30 -20.15
N ALA A 132 -3.16 -23.41 -20.05
CA ALA A 132 -3.80 -24.28 -19.09
C ALA A 132 -3.46 -25.72 -19.48
N GLN A 133 -2.38 -26.27 -18.93
CA GLN A 133 -2.10 -27.69 -19.05
C GLN A 133 -3.18 -28.42 -18.25
N ALA A 134 -4.01 -29.17 -18.97
CA ALA A 134 -4.94 -30.08 -18.32
C ALA A 134 -4.14 -31.00 -17.40
N PRO A 135 -4.54 -31.14 -16.11
CA PRO A 135 -3.89 -32.10 -15.24
C PRO A 135 -3.90 -33.49 -15.91
N PRO A 136 -2.83 -34.28 -15.77
CA PRO A 136 -2.76 -35.61 -16.39
C PRO A 136 -4.01 -36.39 -15.99
N HIS A 137 -4.73 -36.91 -16.99
CA HIS A 137 -5.94 -37.69 -16.75
C HIS A 137 -5.61 -38.81 -15.75
N PRO A 138 -6.31 -38.90 -14.61
CA PRO A 138 -6.19 -40.09 -13.78
C PRO A 138 -6.57 -41.29 -14.63
N GLU A 139 -5.72 -42.33 -14.60
CA GLU A 139 -5.97 -43.60 -15.28
C GLU A 139 -7.43 -44.01 -15.10
N ALA A 140 -8.06 -44.43 -16.20
CA ALA A 140 -9.48 -44.76 -16.24
C ALA A 140 -9.83 -45.72 -15.11
N LYS A 141 -10.45 -45.20 -14.04
CA LYS A 141 -11.05 -46.03 -13.00
C LYS A 141 -12.09 -46.89 -13.70
N ARG A 142 -12.02 -48.21 -13.47
CA ARG A 142 -12.99 -49.20 -13.95
C ARG A 142 -14.41 -48.62 -13.83
N PRO A 143 -15.27 -48.79 -14.84
CA PRO A 143 -16.62 -48.25 -14.79
C PRO A 143 -17.29 -48.70 -13.49
N LEU A 144 -17.87 -47.75 -12.76
CA LEU A 144 -18.65 -48.04 -11.56
C LEU A 144 -19.74 -49.04 -11.95
N GLU A 145 -19.77 -50.19 -11.27
CA GLU A 145 -20.85 -51.15 -11.42
C GLU A 145 -22.15 -50.47 -11.01
N ILE A 146 -23.00 -50.18 -11.99
CA ILE A 146 -24.33 -49.62 -11.76
C ILE A 146 -25.13 -50.69 -11.00
N PRO A 147 -25.53 -50.47 -9.74
CA PRO A 147 -26.41 -51.41 -9.08
C PRO A 147 -27.74 -51.42 -9.84
N ARG A 148 -28.09 -52.57 -10.42
CA ARG A 148 -29.40 -52.81 -11.05
C ARG A 148 -30.49 -52.78 -9.98
N ARG A 149 -30.89 -51.58 -9.54
CA ARG A 149 -32.10 -51.37 -8.76
C ARG A 149 -33.26 -51.21 -9.72
N GLY A 150 -34.13 -52.22 -9.76
CA GLY A 150 -35.42 -52.12 -10.42
C GLY A 150 -36.18 -50.92 -9.84
N PHE A 151 -36.44 -49.92 -10.68
CA PHE A 151 -37.30 -48.80 -10.35
C PHE A 151 -38.73 -49.32 -10.24
N ALA A 152 -39.14 -49.71 -9.03
CA ALA A 152 -40.55 -49.77 -8.70
C ALA A 152 -41.08 -48.33 -8.65
N LEU A 153 -41.68 -47.88 -9.75
CA LEU A 153 -42.39 -46.61 -9.84
C LEU A 153 -43.52 -46.62 -8.80
N ARG A 154 -43.33 -45.90 -7.68
CA ARG A 154 -44.42 -45.56 -6.77
C ARG A 154 -45.08 -44.27 -7.29
N PRO A 155 -46.38 -44.28 -7.61
CA PRO A 155 -47.06 -43.05 -8.00
C PRO A 155 -47.17 -42.12 -6.79
N LEU A 156 -46.60 -40.92 -6.91
CA LEU A 156 -46.84 -39.81 -5.98
C LEU A 156 -48.26 -39.30 -6.21
N LEU A 157 -49.23 -39.79 -5.44
CA LEU A 157 -50.54 -39.16 -5.33
C LEU A 157 -50.39 -37.83 -4.58
N ARG A 158 -50.26 -36.76 -5.36
CA ARG A 158 -50.33 -35.38 -4.88
C ARG A 158 -51.82 -35.05 -4.64
N VAL A 159 -52.30 -35.27 -3.42
CA VAL A 159 -53.59 -34.71 -2.98
C VAL A 159 -53.39 -33.21 -2.80
N VAL A 160 -53.80 -32.44 -3.81
CA VAL A 160 -53.98 -31.00 -3.73
C VAL A 160 -55.17 -30.75 -2.80
N ARG A 161 -54.90 -30.40 -1.53
CA ARG A 161 -55.93 -29.95 -0.62
C ARG A 161 -56.13 -28.46 -0.87
N GLU A 162 -57.25 -28.16 -1.51
CA GLU A 162 -57.75 -26.82 -1.81
C GLU A 162 -57.81 -25.97 -0.53
N ALA A 163 -56.93 -24.98 -0.46
CA ALA A 163 -57.06 -23.84 0.43
C ALA A 163 -57.93 -22.79 -0.26
N TRP A 164 -59.23 -23.05 -0.36
CA TRP A 164 -60.23 -22.09 -0.82
C TRP A 164 -61.54 -22.38 -0.09
N TRP A 165 -61.73 -21.72 1.07
CA TRP A 165 -62.90 -20.90 1.43
C TRP A 165 -62.90 -20.66 2.94
N GLY A 166 -62.55 -19.44 3.31
CA GLY A 166 -63.02 -18.83 4.54
C GLY A 166 -64.40 -18.25 4.28
N ARG A 167 -65.42 -18.83 4.91
CA ARG A 167 -66.46 -18.12 5.66
C ARG A 167 -67.33 -19.11 6.43
#